data_AF-A0A5C8LR60-F1
#
_entry.id   AF-A0A5C8LR60-F1
#
_cell.length_a   1.000
_cell.length_b   1.000
_cell.length_c   1.000
_cell.angle_alpha   90.00
_cell.angle_beta   90.00
_cell.angle_gamma   90.00
#
_symmetry.space_group_name_H-M   'P 1'
#
loop_
_entity.id
_entity.type
_entity.pdbx_description
1 polymer ?
#
loop_
_entity_poly.entity_id
_entity_poly.type
_entity_poly.pdbx_seq_one_letter_code
_entity_poly.pdbx_strand_id
1 'polypeptide(L)'
;MKFYELLFFFVISYACKAQTLNPDLNQAEQEIIGTWILENDSNTKLIFQSNGTVKTYYSNTLNATHQYEISNSCNGETLNNKLFLKTLNNQNEVINCSYLDSINYNNNGKMTLVSQNQGKIIVFNKQP
;
A
#
# COMPACT_ATOMS: atom_id res chain seq x y z
N MET A 1 17.28 -6.29 -64.68
CA MET A 1 17.76 -6.56 -63.30
C MET A 1 17.81 -5.23 -62.55
N LYS A 2 16.90 -5.02 -61.59
CA LYS A 2 17.05 -4.19 -60.38
C LYS A 2 15.71 -4.20 -59.62
N PHE A 3 15.66 -5.12 -58.66
CA PHE A 3 14.77 -5.17 -57.52
C PHE A 3 14.77 -3.83 -56.77
N TYR A 4 13.61 -3.34 -56.31
CA TYR A 4 13.46 -2.75 -54.98
C TYR A 4 12.00 -2.84 -54.55
N GLU A 5 11.69 -3.85 -53.73
CA GLU A 5 10.47 -3.87 -52.92
C GLU A 5 10.62 -2.84 -51.80
N LEU A 6 9.67 -1.92 -51.71
CA LEU A 6 9.60 -0.93 -50.64
C LEU A 6 8.87 -1.55 -49.45
N LEU A 7 9.61 -2.25 -48.59
CA LEU A 7 9.10 -2.80 -47.34
C LEU A 7 8.90 -1.67 -46.32
N PHE A 8 7.64 -1.28 -46.13
CA PHE A 8 7.23 -0.24 -45.19
C PHE A 8 7.22 -0.82 -43.76
N PHE A 9 8.38 -0.81 -43.09
CA PHE A 9 8.47 -1.13 -41.66
C PHE A 9 7.86 0.01 -40.84
N PHE A 10 6.58 -0.13 -40.49
CA PHE A 10 5.92 0.69 -39.48
C PHE A 10 6.53 0.34 -38.11
N VAL A 11 7.55 1.09 -37.69
CA VAL A 11 8.11 0.99 -36.34
C VAL A 11 7.07 1.58 -35.39
N ILE A 12 6.23 0.71 -34.80
CA ILE A 12 5.36 1.08 -33.69
C ILE A 12 6.26 1.31 -32.48
N SER A 13 6.71 2.55 -32.31
CA SER A 13 7.35 3.00 -31.09
C SER A 13 6.29 3.02 -29.98
N TYR A 14 6.12 1.89 -29.30
CA TYR A 14 5.45 1.86 -28.00
C TYR A 14 6.28 2.72 -27.06
N ALA A 15 5.89 3.98 -26.90
CA ALA A 15 6.33 4.81 -25.78
C ALA A 15 5.78 4.18 -24.50
N CYS A 16 6.50 3.19 -23.98
CA CYS A 16 6.26 2.68 -22.64
C CYS A 16 6.62 3.82 -21.69
N LYS A 17 5.62 4.61 -21.28
CA LYS A 17 5.77 5.51 -20.14
C LYS A 17 5.89 4.63 -18.91
N ALA A 18 7.12 4.23 -18.57
CA ALA A 18 7.42 3.75 -17.24
C ALA A 18 7.20 4.94 -16.29
N GLN A 19 5.97 5.09 -15.81
CA GLN A 19 5.65 6.07 -14.77
C GLN A 19 6.44 5.66 -13.53
N THR A 20 7.37 6.52 -13.11
CA THR A 20 8.05 6.40 -11.83
C THR A 20 7.00 6.36 -10.72
N LEU A 21 6.88 5.21 -10.05
CA LEU A 21 6.08 5.01 -8.84
C LEU A 21 6.69 5.85 -7.71
N ASN A 22 6.37 7.15 -7.67
CA ASN A 22 6.42 7.88 -6.42
C ASN A 22 5.07 7.65 -5.73
N PRO A 23 5.05 7.02 -4.55
CA PRO A 23 3.80 6.83 -3.83
C PRO A 23 3.24 8.19 -3.43
N ASP A 24 2.04 8.50 -3.91
CA ASP A 24 1.32 9.72 -3.56
C ASP A 24 0.70 9.53 -2.17
N LEU A 25 1.18 10.32 -1.20
CA LEU A 25 0.70 10.30 0.18
C LEU A 25 -0.81 10.58 0.25
N ASN A 26 -1.31 11.57 -0.49
CA ASN A 26 -2.73 11.95 -0.45
C ASN A 26 -3.61 10.83 -1.00
N GLN A 27 -3.15 10.17 -2.07
CA GLN A 27 -3.85 9.02 -2.62
C GLN A 27 -3.86 7.86 -1.61
N ALA A 28 -2.72 7.55 -0.99
CA ALA A 28 -2.65 6.48 0.00
C ALA A 28 -3.56 6.72 1.21
N GLU A 29 -3.64 7.96 1.71
CA GLU A 29 -4.52 8.36 2.81
C GLU A 29 -6.01 8.18 2.47
N GLN A 30 -6.40 8.39 1.22
CA GLN A 30 -7.76 8.14 0.75
C GLN A 30 -8.02 6.64 0.56
N GLU A 31 -7.09 5.93 -0.07
CA GLU A 31 -7.26 4.53 -0.43
C GLU A 31 -7.29 3.59 0.77
N ILE A 32 -6.59 3.94 1.86
CA ILE A 32 -6.51 3.12 3.07
C ILE A 32 -7.84 3.02 3.81
N ILE A 33 -8.75 3.99 3.63
CA ILE A 33 -10.04 4.00 4.32
C ILE A 33 -10.86 2.78 3.90
N GLY A 34 -11.36 2.07 4.91
CA GLY A 34 -12.19 0.87 4.72
C GLY A 34 -11.76 -0.31 5.58
N THR A 35 -12.36 -1.45 5.28
CA THR A 35 -12.07 -2.71 5.96
C THR A 35 -11.14 -3.56 5.09
N TRP A 36 -10.08 -4.07 5.71
CA TRP A 36 -9.04 -4.87 5.07
C TRP A 36 -8.93 -6.21 5.78
N ILE A 37 -9.19 -7.29 5.06
CA ILE A 37 -9.21 -8.67 5.58
C ILE A 37 -7.90 -9.34 5.21
N LEU A 38 -7.22 -9.96 6.16
CA LEU A 38 -5.95 -10.65 5.91
C LEU A 38 -6.15 -11.78 4.89
N GLU A 39 -5.31 -11.84 3.85
CA GLU A 39 -5.52 -12.73 2.68
C GLU A 39 -5.59 -14.21 3.07
N ASN A 40 -4.82 -14.63 4.08
CA ASN A 40 -4.74 -16.00 4.56
C ASN A 40 -5.47 -16.28 5.88
N ASP A 41 -6.17 -15.30 6.45
CA ASP A 41 -7.03 -15.48 7.64
C ASP A 41 -8.18 -14.47 7.61
N SER A 42 -9.36 -14.94 7.21
CA SER A 42 -10.56 -14.10 7.13
C SER A 42 -11.04 -13.54 8.47
N ASN A 43 -10.55 -14.09 9.60
CA ASN A 43 -10.92 -13.65 10.93
C ASN A 43 -10.01 -12.54 11.47
N THR A 44 -8.95 -12.22 10.74
CA THR A 44 -8.09 -11.06 11.01
C THR A 44 -8.42 -9.94 10.05
N LYS A 45 -8.75 -8.77 10.59
CA LYS A 45 -9.05 -7.58 9.79
C LYS A 45 -8.61 -6.29 10.45
N LEU A 46 -8.34 -5.30 9.62
CA LEU A 46 -8.07 -3.92 9.97
C LEU A 46 -9.23 -3.05 9.46
N ILE A 47 -9.70 -2.11 10.26
CA ILE A 47 -10.70 -1.12 9.84
C ILE A 47 -10.11 0.27 10.04
N PHE A 48 -9.77 0.94 8.93
CA PHE A 48 -9.27 2.31 8.94
C PHE A 48 -10.44 3.29 8.73
N GLN A 49 -10.47 4.30 9.58
CA GLN A 49 -11.51 5.32 9.61
C GLN A 49 -10.92 6.68 9.22
N SER A 50 -11.73 7.53 8.58
CA SER A 50 -11.31 8.86 8.10
C SER A 50 -10.90 9.83 9.23
N ASN A 51 -11.16 9.48 10.48
CA ASN A 51 -10.73 10.22 11.65
C ASN A 51 -9.31 9.83 12.14
N GLY A 52 -8.55 9.07 11.35
CA GLY A 52 -7.19 8.64 11.73
C GLY A 52 -7.15 7.44 12.68
N THR A 53 -8.28 6.78 12.94
CA THR A 53 -8.35 5.62 13.83
C THR A 53 -8.29 4.30 13.06
N VAL A 54 -7.55 3.32 13.57
CA VAL A 54 -7.53 1.93 13.09
C VAL A 54 -8.02 0.98 14.18
N LYS A 55 -8.94 0.09 13.82
CA LYS A 55 -9.38 -1.04 14.66
C LYS A 55 -8.77 -2.33 14.14
N THR A 56 -8.19 -3.11 15.04
CA THR A 56 -7.61 -4.42 14.72
C THR A 56 -8.48 -5.52 15.31
N TYR A 57 -8.73 -6.56 14.52
CA TYR A 57 -9.49 -7.73 14.94
C TYR A 57 -8.65 -8.99 14.75
N TYR A 58 -8.72 -9.90 15.72
CA TYR A 58 -8.20 -11.26 15.63
C TYR A 58 -9.32 -12.23 16.04
N SER A 59 -9.48 -13.33 15.31
CA SER A 59 -10.59 -14.28 15.54
C SER A 59 -11.96 -13.57 15.60
N ASN A 60 -12.17 -12.57 14.72
CA ASN A 60 -13.34 -11.69 14.68
C ASN A 60 -13.63 -10.89 15.96
N THR A 61 -12.72 -10.89 16.93
CA THR A 61 -12.85 -10.13 18.18
C THR A 61 -12.03 -8.84 18.08
N LEU A 62 -12.61 -7.72 18.51
CA LEU A 62 -11.87 -6.45 18.59
C LEU A 62 -10.69 -6.63 19.55
N ASN A 63 -9.49 -6.48 19.01
CA ASN A 63 -8.25 -6.62 19.77
C ASN A 63 -7.75 -5.26 20.27
N ALA A 64 -7.67 -4.27 19.39
CA ALA A 64 -7.18 -2.94 19.75
C ALA A 64 -7.76 -1.84 18.87
N THR A 65 -7.78 -0.62 19.41
CA THR A 65 -8.08 0.62 18.69
C THR A 65 -6.91 1.57 18.90
N HIS A 66 -6.36 2.09 17.81
CA HIS A 66 -5.18 2.95 17.80
C HIS A 66 -5.35 4.11 16.81
N GLN A 67 -4.49 5.11 16.90
CA GLN A 67 -4.33 6.06 15.81
C GLN A 67 -3.41 5.46 14.74
N TYR A 68 -3.58 5.87 13.50
CA TYR A 68 -2.68 5.55 12.41
C TYR A 68 -2.30 6.81 11.63
N GLU A 69 -1.15 6.74 10.96
CA GLU A 69 -0.64 7.81 10.11
C GLU A 69 0.09 7.15 8.94
N ILE A 70 -0.06 7.73 7.74
CA ILE A 70 0.79 7.39 6.59
C ILE A 70 1.83 8.48 6.46
N SER A 71 3.10 8.10 6.29
CA SER A 71 4.19 9.07 6.23
C SER A 71 5.36 8.54 5.41
N ASN A 72 6.24 9.43 4.95
CA ASN A 72 7.51 9.05 4.33
C ASN A 72 8.64 8.83 5.34
N SER A 73 8.34 8.95 6.63
CA SER A 73 9.33 8.81 7.71
C SER A 73 8.78 7.96 8.84
N CYS A 74 9.64 7.21 9.52
CA CYS A 74 9.27 6.43 10.69
C CYS A 74 10.51 5.98 11.49
N ASN A 75 10.48 6.11 12.82
CA ASN A 75 11.56 5.66 13.71
C ASN A 75 12.98 6.13 13.28
N GLY A 76 13.10 7.33 12.74
CA GLY A 76 14.37 7.90 12.26
C GLY A 76 14.77 7.52 10.83
N GLU A 77 14.04 6.61 10.18
CA GLU A 77 14.15 6.33 8.74
C GLU A 77 13.29 7.34 7.96
N THR A 78 13.80 7.84 6.83
CA THR A 78 13.02 8.68 5.90
C THR A 78 13.33 8.25 4.47
N LEU A 79 12.28 7.97 3.70
CA LEU A 79 12.38 7.43 2.35
C LEU A 79 11.64 8.32 1.35
N ASN A 80 12.29 8.67 0.24
CA ASN A 80 11.70 9.57 -0.76
C ASN A 80 10.67 8.89 -1.67
N ASN A 81 10.71 7.56 -1.75
CA ASN A 81 9.94 6.75 -2.71
C ASN A 81 9.12 5.64 -2.05
N LYS A 82 8.97 5.68 -0.72
CA LYS A 82 8.19 4.70 0.04
C LYS A 82 7.39 5.41 1.11
N LEU A 83 6.24 4.82 1.44
CA LEU A 83 5.43 5.23 2.56
C LEU A 83 5.51 4.19 3.67
N PHE A 84 5.28 4.65 4.88
CA PHE A 84 5.13 3.88 6.09
C PHE A 84 3.69 3.97 6.55
N LEU A 85 3.15 2.85 7.01
CA LEU A 85 1.96 2.83 7.84
C LEU A 85 2.42 2.78 9.31
N LYS A 86 2.14 3.85 10.05
CA LYS A 86 2.39 3.96 11.48
C LYS A 86 1.15 3.58 12.25
N THR A 87 1.34 2.96 13.40
CA THR A 87 0.31 2.85 14.43
C THR A 87 0.83 3.53 15.69
N LEU A 88 -0.01 4.38 16.29
CA LEU A 88 0.34 5.16 17.47
C LEU A 88 -0.52 4.76 18.67
N ASN A 89 0.07 4.78 19.86
CA ASN A 89 -0.67 4.62 21.11
C ASN A 89 -1.40 5.92 21.50
N ASN A 90 -2.04 5.92 22.67
CA ASN A 90 -2.83 7.07 23.16
C ASN A 90 -1.97 8.28 23.53
N GLN A 91 -0.65 8.09 23.65
CA GLN A 91 0.35 9.11 23.93
C GLN A 91 1.00 9.65 22.63
N ASN A 92 0.50 9.25 21.46
CA ASN A 92 1.07 9.57 20.14
C ASN A 92 2.48 9.01 19.93
N GLU A 93 2.86 7.95 20.63
CA GLU A 93 4.11 7.24 20.41
C GLU A 93 3.91 6.15 19.36
N VAL A 94 4.85 6.04 18.42
CA VAL A 94 4.82 5.02 17.37
C VAL A 94 5.10 3.65 17.99
N ILE A 95 4.10 2.76 17.93
CA ILE A 95 4.19 1.39 18.48
C ILE A 95 4.38 0.32 17.40
N ASN A 96 4.01 0.65 16.15
CA ASN A 96 4.25 -0.22 15.01
C ASN A 96 4.54 0.61 13.78
N CYS A 97 5.41 0.08 12.93
CA CYS A 97 5.75 0.68 11.68
C CYS A 97 6.01 -0.39 10.62
N SER A 98 5.36 -0.24 9.47
CA SER A 98 5.47 -1.15 8.34
C SER A 98 5.64 -0.35 7.06
N TYR A 99 6.42 -0.84 6.12
CA TYR A 99 6.43 -0.27 4.77
C TYR A 99 5.06 -0.52 4.14
N LEU A 100 4.45 0.53 3.61
CA LEU A 100 3.26 0.45 2.77
C LEU A 100 3.72 0.29 1.33
N ASP A 101 3.81 -0.96 0.87
CA ASP A 101 4.36 -1.30 -0.45
C ASP A 101 3.37 -0.97 -1.57
N SER A 102 2.10 -1.29 -1.37
CA SER A 102 1.02 -0.94 -2.30
C SER A 102 -0.33 -0.86 -1.59
N ILE A 103 -1.21 0.01 -2.09
CA ILE A 103 -2.58 0.10 -1.62
C ILE A 103 -3.54 0.42 -2.77
N ASN A 104 -4.52 -0.46 -2.95
CA ASN A 104 -5.54 -0.42 -4.00
C ASN A 104 -5.00 -0.03 -5.39
N TYR A 105 -3.78 -0.46 -5.71
CA TYR A 105 -3.13 -0.08 -6.95
C TYR A 105 -3.92 -0.62 -8.14
N ASN A 106 -4.25 0.25 -9.10
CA ASN A 106 -5.12 -0.08 -10.23
C ASN A 106 -6.47 -0.69 -9.82
N ASN A 107 -7.03 -0.28 -8.68
CA ASN A 107 -8.30 -0.79 -8.14
C ASN A 107 -8.31 -2.31 -7.90
N ASN A 108 -7.15 -2.89 -7.58
CA ASN A 108 -7.04 -4.33 -7.36
C ASN A 108 -7.60 -4.80 -6.01
N GLY A 109 -8.03 -3.87 -5.14
CA GLY A 109 -8.55 -4.18 -3.82
C GLY A 109 -7.53 -4.81 -2.88
N LYS A 110 -6.23 -4.59 -3.07
CA LYS A 110 -5.17 -5.16 -2.22
C LYS A 110 -4.36 -4.09 -1.48
N MET A 111 -3.98 -4.41 -0.24
CA MET A 111 -3.00 -3.65 0.54
C MET A 111 -1.86 -4.59 0.91
N THR A 112 -0.63 -4.17 0.62
CA THR A 112 0.58 -4.93 0.93
C THR A 112 1.43 -4.17 1.92
N LEU A 113 1.68 -4.79 3.07
CA LEU A 113 2.58 -4.29 4.11
C LEU A 113 3.83 -5.15 4.18
N VAL A 114 4.98 -4.54 4.47
CA VAL A 114 6.22 -5.26 4.76
C VAL A 114 6.71 -4.87 6.15
N SER A 115 6.87 -5.86 7.03
CA SER A 115 7.42 -5.65 8.37
C SER A 115 8.88 -5.20 8.29
N GLN A 116 9.23 -4.10 8.99
CA GLN A 116 10.61 -3.59 9.02
C GLN A 116 11.61 -4.60 9.59
N ASN A 117 11.22 -5.37 10.63
CA ASN A 117 12.16 -6.21 11.37
C ASN A 117 12.42 -7.58 10.73
N GLN A 118 11.46 -8.10 9.96
CA GLN A 118 11.50 -9.47 9.45
C GLN A 118 11.43 -9.55 7.92
N GLY A 119 11.16 -8.44 7.23
CA GLY A 119 10.90 -8.44 5.79
C GLY A 119 9.65 -9.24 5.40
N LYS A 120 8.80 -9.57 6.38
CA LYS A 120 7.59 -10.37 6.16
C LYS A 120 6.57 -9.55 5.37
N ILE A 121 6.14 -10.11 4.24
CA ILE A 121 5.06 -9.57 3.41
C ILE A 121 3.72 -9.98 4.02
N ILE A 122 2.81 -9.01 4.16
CA ILE A 122 1.47 -9.19 4.70
C ILE A 122 0.50 -8.57 3.70
N VAL A 123 -0.43 -9.37 3.18
CA VAL A 123 -1.37 -8.95 2.14
C VAL A 123 -2.79 -8.95 2.71
N PHE A 124 -3.52 -7.88 2.47
CA PHE A 124 -4.94 -7.75 2.82
C PHE A 124 -5.79 -7.50 1.59
N ASN A 125 -7.01 -8.01 1.60
CA ASN A 125 -8.05 -7.74 0.61
C ASN A 125 -9.04 -6.72 1.18
N LYS A 126 -9.39 -5.72 0.37
CA LYS A 126 -10.42 -4.74 0.71
C LYS A 126 -11.77 -5.44 0.73
N GLN A 127 -12.50 -5.27 1.82
CA GLN A 127 -13.88 -5.72 1.88
C GLN A 127 -14.72 -4.84 0.94
N PRO A 128 -15.54 -5.44 0.06
CA PRO A 128 -16.43 -4.70 -0.84
C PRO A 128 -17.40 -3.76 -0.11
#